data_AF-A0AA41JH24-F1
#
_entry.id   AF-A0AA41JH24-F1
#
_cell.length_a   1.000
_cell.length_b   1.000
_cell.length_c   1.000
_cell.angle_alpha   90.00
_cell.angle_beta   90.00
_cell.angle_gamma   90.00
#
_symmetry.space_group_name_H-M   'P 1'
#
loop_
_entity.id
_entity.type
_entity.pdbx_description
1 polymer ?
#
loop_
_entity_poly.entity_id
_entity_poly.type
_entity_poly.pdbx_seq_one_letter_code
_entity_poly.pdbx_strand_id
1 'polypeptide(L)'
;MSTRIKISTDHLEQVYRQLSDEGYTLDEISSEIDSEFRNFLYKQHSMDRETFQKLEELHGTEIDHNKIEYIDGKGRKDQINIEKNLKSAELTGLILGDGYLQERSGSQGTSSYRLVITVHQNENRLQKNAKNLLYSLTDRQPSIHDLKESKAT
;
A
#
# COMPACT_ATOMS: atom_id res chain seq x y z
N MET A 1 7.62 16.68 8.51
CA MET A 1 7.00 15.52 7.85
C MET A 1 7.53 14.27 8.52
N SER A 2 6.67 13.41 9.08
CA SER A 2 7.10 12.16 9.72
C SER A 2 7.17 11.07 8.65
N THR A 3 8.38 10.64 8.30
CA THR A 3 8.59 9.49 7.42
C THR A 3 8.44 8.24 8.26
N ARG A 4 7.54 7.35 7.85
CA ARG A 4 7.37 6.02 8.44
C ARG A 4 7.88 4.98 7.47
N ILE A 5 8.51 3.93 7.98
CA ILE A 5 9.03 2.82 7.20
C ILE A 5 8.17 1.60 7.51
N LYS A 6 7.77 0.87 6.47
CA LYS A 6 7.06 -0.40 6.62
C LYS A 6 7.85 -1.50 5.94
N ILE A 7 8.16 -2.53 6.72
CA ILE A 7 8.84 -3.74 6.28
C ILE A 7 7.77 -4.85 6.24
N SER A 8 7.91 -5.81 5.33
CA SER A 8 7.04 -7.00 5.33
C SER A 8 7.31 -7.84 6.58
N THR A 9 6.29 -8.55 7.07
CA THR A 9 6.45 -9.45 8.22
C THR A 9 7.51 -10.51 7.95
N ASP A 10 7.52 -11.08 6.74
CA ASP A 10 8.50 -12.09 6.35
C ASP A 10 9.95 -11.58 6.42
N HIS A 11 10.22 -10.33 5.99
CA HIS A 11 11.56 -9.73 6.12
C HIS A 11 11.90 -9.43 7.58
N LEU A 12 10.96 -8.89 8.37
CA LEU A 12 11.19 -8.65 9.81
C LEU A 12 11.48 -9.95 10.57
N GLU A 13 10.83 -11.06 10.21
CA GLU A 13 11.14 -12.37 10.76
C GLU A 13 12.53 -12.84 10.38
N GLN A 14 12.99 -12.59 9.16
CA GLN A 14 14.36 -12.92 8.73
C GLN A 14 15.41 -12.09 9.49
N VAL A 15 15.19 -10.79 9.62
CA VAL A 15 16.04 -9.88 10.40
C VAL A 15 16.11 -10.36 11.86
N TYR A 16 14.97 -10.69 12.45
CA TYR A 16 14.92 -11.24 13.82
C TYR A 16 15.69 -12.54 13.95
N ARG A 17 15.54 -13.48 13.01
CA ARG A 17 16.26 -14.76 13.05
C ARG A 17 17.76 -14.56 13.00
N GLN A 18 18.25 -13.68 12.13
CA GLN A 18 19.67 -13.38 12.02
C GLN A 18 20.23 -12.75 13.31
N LEU A 19 19.54 -11.75 13.85
CA LEU A 19 19.92 -11.15 15.14
C LEU A 19 19.84 -12.16 16.30
N SER A 20 18.84 -13.04 16.28
CA SER A 20 18.71 -14.12 17.28
C SER A 20 19.82 -15.16 17.17
N ASP A 21 20.29 -15.47 15.95
CA ASP A 21 21.43 -16.36 15.73
C ASP A 21 22.74 -15.71 16.22
N GLU A 22 22.81 -14.38 16.23
CA GLU A 22 23.89 -13.59 16.85
C GLU A 22 23.76 -13.42 18.37
N GLY A 23 22.65 -13.90 18.95
CA GLY A 23 22.42 -13.94 20.40
C GLY A 23 21.51 -12.85 20.94
N TYR A 24 20.97 -11.97 20.09
CA TYR A 24 20.05 -10.92 20.52
C TYR A 24 18.65 -11.47 20.85
N THR A 25 18.11 -11.03 21.97
CA THR A 25 16.72 -11.25 22.34
C THR A 25 15.81 -10.13 21.82
N LEU A 26 14.50 -10.38 21.76
CA LEU A 26 13.51 -9.36 21.39
C LEU A 26 13.59 -8.11 22.27
N ASP A 27 13.94 -8.28 23.54
CA ASP A 27 13.97 -7.19 24.51
C ASP A 27 15.25 -6.35 24.33
N GLU A 28 16.38 -6.98 24.01
CA GLU A 28 17.62 -6.29 23.63
C GLU A 28 17.46 -5.53 22.32
N ILE A 29 16.88 -6.15 21.28
CA ILE A 29 16.59 -5.46 20.01
C ILE A 29 15.68 -4.25 20.27
N SER A 30 14.66 -4.41 21.13
CA SER A 30 13.75 -3.31 21.46
C SER A 30 14.45 -2.15 22.18
N SER A 31 15.45 -2.48 23.02
CA SER A 31 16.28 -1.49 23.70
C SER A 31 17.20 -0.75 22.73
N GLU A 32 17.85 -1.47 21.82
CA GLU A 32 18.78 -0.86 20.84
C GLU A 32 18.09 0.07 19.85
N ILE A 33 16.84 -0.24 19.46
CA ILE A 33 16.09 0.58 18.51
C ILE A 33 15.19 1.64 19.18
N ASP A 34 15.23 1.75 20.51
CA ASP A 34 14.37 2.60 21.34
C ASP A 34 12.86 2.41 21.06
N SER A 35 12.43 1.17 20.78
CA SER A 35 11.04 0.89 20.45
C SER A 35 10.70 -0.60 20.59
N GLU A 36 9.45 -0.92 20.94
CA GLU A 36 9.01 -2.31 21.09
C GLU A 36 9.01 -3.07 19.75
N PHE A 37 10.08 -3.81 19.47
CA PHE A 37 10.27 -4.52 18.20
C PHE A 37 9.13 -5.51 17.89
N ARG A 38 8.55 -6.13 18.92
CA ARG A 38 7.38 -7.02 18.82
C ARG A 38 6.18 -6.37 18.13
N ASN A 39 5.99 -5.05 18.28
CA ASN A 39 4.89 -4.34 17.64
C ASN A 39 5.08 -4.27 16.12
N PHE A 40 6.32 -4.16 15.64
CA PHE A 40 6.61 -4.19 14.21
C PHE A 40 6.45 -5.60 13.65
N LEU A 41 6.98 -6.59 14.36
CA LEU A 41 6.95 -8.00 13.94
C LEU A 41 5.51 -8.55 13.87
N TYR A 42 4.72 -8.38 14.92
CA TYR A 42 3.42 -9.06 15.05
C TYR A 42 2.21 -8.18 14.82
N LYS A 43 2.30 -6.86 15.05
CA LYS A 43 1.17 -5.93 14.88
C LYS A 43 1.22 -5.15 13.57
N GLN A 44 2.24 -5.39 12.73
CA GLN A 44 2.45 -4.73 11.44
C GLN A 44 2.47 -3.20 11.55
N HIS A 45 2.97 -2.68 12.68
CA HIS A 45 3.17 -1.25 12.85
C HIS A 45 4.28 -0.76 11.91
N SER A 46 4.14 0.46 11.41
CA SER A 46 5.22 1.14 10.72
C SER A 46 6.15 1.80 11.72
N MET A 47 7.45 1.60 11.55
CA MET A 47 8.51 2.25 12.30
C MET A 47 8.70 3.69 11.79
N ASP A 48 9.19 4.60 12.62
CA ASP A 48 9.73 5.86 12.06
C ASP A 48 11.15 5.64 11.53
N ARG A 49 11.65 6.66 10.83
CA ARG A 49 12.96 6.59 10.19
C ARG A 49 14.10 6.40 11.20
N GLU A 50 14.02 6.99 12.38
CA GLU A 50 15.09 6.90 13.37
C GLU A 50 15.16 5.49 13.96
N THR A 51 14.02 4.92 14.35
CA THR A 51 13.95 3.51 14.78
C THR A 51 14.42 2.56 13.68
N PHE A 52 14.05 2.82 12.42
CA PHE A 52 14.49 1.99 11.29
C PHE A 52 16.00 2.05 11.08
N GLN A 53 16.61 3.23 11.16
CA GLN A 53 18.07 3.39 11.02
C GLN A 53 18.83 2.62 12.11
N LYS A 54 18.36 2.69 13.37
CA LYS A 54 18.96 1.90 14.46
C LYS A 54 18.85 0.40 14.22
N LEU A 55 17.74 -0.06 13.63
CA LEU A 55 17.57 -1.46 13.27
C LEU A 55 18.55 -1.89 12.15
N GLU A 56 18.74 -1.06 11.11
CA GLU A 56 19.73 -1.33 10.06
C GLU A 56 21.16 -1.31 10.60
N GLU A 57 21.48 -0.38 11.50
CA GLU A 57 22.79 -0.31 12.17
C GLU A 57 23.05 -1.56 13.03
N LEU A 58 22.04 -2.01 13.78
CA LEU A 58 22.12 -3.23 14.59
C LEU A 58 22.26 -4.49 13.72
N HIS A 59 21.53 -4.55 12.61
CA HIS A 59 21.54 -5.68 11.69
C HIS A 59 22.78 -5.72 10.79
N GLY A 60 23.42 -4.57 10.56
CA GLY A 60 24.64 -4.47 9.78
C GLY A 60 24.46 -4.62 8.26
N THR A 61 23.23 -4.78 7.77
CA THR A 61 22.93 -4.82 6.32
C THR A 61 21.70 -3.98 5.99
N GLU A 62 21.60 -3.57 4.72
CA GLU A 62 20.44 -2.81 4.23
C GLU A 62 19.19 -3.69 4.24
N ILE A 63 18.13 -3.21 4.88
CA ILE A 63 16.88 -3.94 5.03
C ILE A 63 15.90 -3.44 3.97
N ASP A 64 15.42 -4.35 3.12
CA ASP A 64 14.42 -4.00 2.10
C ASP A 64 13.12 -3.48 2.74
N HIS A 65 12.67 -2.30 2.31
CA HIS A 65 11.60 -1.58 2.98
C HIS A 65 10.79 -0.68 2.05
N ASN A 66 9.55 -0.42 2.45
CA ASN A 66 8.69 0.56 1.78
C ASN A 66 8.62 1.85 2.61
N LYS A 67 9.02 2.97 2.00
CA LYS A 67 8.87 4.29 2.59
C LYS A 67 7.40 4.73 2.54
N ILE A 68 6.82 5.07 3.68
CA ILE A 68 5.49 5.65 3.82
C ILE A 68 5.64 7.12 4.23
N GLU A 69 5.26 8.01 3.32
CA GLU A 69 5.20 9.44 3.62
C GLU A 69 3.79 9.81 4.12
N TYR A 70 3.70 10.21 5.38
CA TYR A 70 2.48 10.81 5.93
C TYR A 70 2.55 12.33 5.76
N ILE A 71 1.69 12.88 4.91
CA ILE A 71 1.43 14.33 4.86
C ILE A 71 0.21 14.60 5.75
N ASP A 72 0.45 15.27 6.88
CA ASP A 72 -0.54 15.90 7.76
C ASP A 72 -1.63 14.99 8.36
N GLY A 73 -1.22 13.92 9.05
CA GLY A 73 -2.08 13.21 10.01
C GLY A 73 -3.34 12.53 9.45
N LYS A 74 -3.53 12.53 8.13
CA LYS A 74 -4.70 11.97 7.45
C LYS A 74 -4.29 10.89 6.45
N GLY A 75 -4.35 9.64 6.91
CA GLY A 75 -4.41 8.44 6.08
C GLY A 75 -3.15 8.11 5.28
N ARG A 76 -2.98 6.82 4.95
CA ARG A 76 -2.02 6.36 3.95
C ARG A 76 -2.40 7.01 2.62
N LYS A 77 -1.56 7.89 2.09
CA LYS A 77 -1.66 8.27 0.69
C LYS A 77 -0.93 7.19 -0.10
N ASP A 78 -1.69 6.22 -0.60
CA ASP A 78 -1.23 5.29 -1.61
C ASP A 78 -0.98 6.08 -2.90
N GLN A 79 0.21 6.67 -3.02
CA GLN A 79 0.60 7.41 -4.22
C GLN A 79 1.10 6.42 -5.25
N ILE A 80 0.35 6.28 -6.35
CA ILE A 80 0.81 5.54 -7.52
C ILE A 80 1.49 6.55 -8.44
N ASN A 81 2.80 6.38 -8.64
CA ASN A 81 3.54 7.15 -9.62
C ASN A 81 3.39 6.45 -10.98
N ILE A 82 2.58 7.05 -11.85
CA ILE A 82 2.39 6.54 -13.22
C ILE A 82 3.33 7.30 -14.14
N GLU A 83 4.26 6.59 -14.77
CA GLU A 83 5.14 7.18 -15.79
C GLU A 83 4.34 7.64 -17.01
N LYS A 84 4.73 8.78 -17.58
CA LYS A 84 4.11 9.32 -18.78
C LYS A 84 4.47 8.44 -19.99
N ASN A 85 3.53 7.63 -20.44
CA ASN A 85 3.67 6.77 -21.61
C ASN A 85 2.32 6.54 -22.30
N LEU A 86 2.30 5.69 -23.34
CA LEU A 86 1.08 5.38 -24.08
C LEU A 86 0.00 4.73 -23.19
N LYS A 87 0.41 3.81 -22.29
CA LYS A 87 -0.50 3.11 -21.39
C LYS A 87 -1.13 4.07 -20.38
N SER A 88 -0.35 5.00 -19.83
CA SER A 88 -0.87 6.00 -18.90
C SER A 88 -1.88 6.93 -19.59
N ALA A 89 -1.60 7.32 -20.84
CA ALA A 89 -2.53 8.14 -21.63
C ALA A 89 -3.84 7.39 -21.92
N GLU A 90 -3.77 6.11 -22.26
CA GLU A 90 -4.95 5.24 -22.46
C GLU A 90 -5.77 5.12 -21.17
N LEU A 91 -5.12 4.90 -20.03
CA LEU A 91 -5.79 4.82 -18.73
C LEU A 91 -6.47 6.15 -18.38
N THR A 92 -5.78 7.28 -18.59
CA THR A 92 -6.38 8.61 -18.42
C THR A 92 -7.60 8.80 -19.31
N GLY A 93 -7.54 8.35 -20.57
CA GLY A 93 -8.67 8.40 -21.49
C GLY A 93 -9.88 7.61 -20.98
N LEU A 94 -9.66 6.38 -20.51
CA LEU A 94 -10.73 5.54 -19.92
C LEU A 94 -11.34 6.19 -18.68
N ILE A 95 -10.51 6.76 -17.80
CA ILE A 95 -10.98 7.43 -16.58
C ILE A 95 -11.79 8.68 -16.91
N LEU A 96 -11.36 9.47 -17.89
CA LEU A 96 -12.08 10.69 -18.28
C LEU A 96 -13.37 10.42 -19.06
N GLY A 97 -13.42 9.32 -19.81
CA GLY A 97 -14.59 8.91 -20.57
C GLY A 97 -15.69 8.33 -19.69
N ASP A 98 -15.37 7.26 -18.98
CA ASP A 98 -16.37 6.43 -18.28
C ASP A 98 -16.06 6.19 -16.79
N GLY A 99 -15.05 6.92 -16.28
CA GLY A 99 -14.58 6.80 -14.91
C GLY A 99 -15.16 7.83 -13.96
N TYR A 100 -15.25 7.48 -12.68
CA TYR A 100 -15.56 8.41 -11.60
C TYR A 100 -14.91 7.98 -10.28
N LEU A 101 -14.76 8.94 -9.36
CA LEU A 101 -14.30 8.69 -8.00
C LEU A 101 -15.50 8.56 -7.07
N GLN A 102 -15.63 7.41 -6.41
CA GLN A 102 -16.63 7.17 -5.38
C GLN A 102 -16.00 7.32 -4.00
N GLU A 103 -16.49 8.25 -3.19
CA GLU A 103 -16.17 8.32 -1.78
C GLU A 103 -16.96 7.25 -1.00
N ARG A 104 -16.28 6.54 -0.09
CA ARG A 104 -16.89 5.67 0.90
C ARG A 104 -16.50 6.16 2.28
N SER A 105 -17.49 6.62 3.03
CA SER A 105 -17.36 6.94 4.45
C SER A 105 -17.13 5.65 5.23
N GLY A 106 -16.00 5.57 5.93
CA GLY A 106 -15.69 4.49 6.86
C GLY A 106 -16.30 4.74 8.25
N SER A 107 -16.38 3.67 9.05
CA SER A 107 -17.05 3.65 10.36
C SER A 107 -16.41 4.54 11.44
N GLN A 108 -15.24 5.14 11.17
CA GLN A 108 -14.48 5.96 12.13
C GLN A 108 -14.02 7.30 11.54
N GLY A 109 -14.81 7.90 10.63
CA GLY A 109 -14.48 9.20 10.02
C GLY A 109 -13.32 9.15 9.02
N THR A 110 -12.89 7.95 8.63
CA THR A 110 -11.95 7.73 7.53
C THR A 110 -12.71 7.71 6.22
N SER A 111 -12.37 8.59 5.27
CA SER A 111 -12.86 8.50 3.90
C SER A 111 -11.91 7.67 3.05
N SER A 112 -12.46 6.76 2.25
CA SER A 112 -11.71 6.06 1.20
C SER A 112 -12.30 6.42 -0.15
N TYR A 113 -11.44 6.58 -1.16
CA TYR A 113 -11.86 6.85 -2.53
C TYR A 113 -11.62 5.60 -3.37
N ARG A 114 -12.59 5.26 -4.21
CA ARG A 114 -12.48 4.21 -5.23
C ARG A 114 -12.59 4.85 -6.60
N LEU A 115 -11.62 4.58 -7.47
CA LEU A 115 -11.77 4.80 -8.90
C LEU A 115 -12.66 3.69 -9.48
N VAL A 116 -13.74 4.07 -10.12
CA VAL A 116 -14.68 3.17 -10.80
C VAL A 116 -14.66 3.51 -12.27
N ILE A 117 -14.58 2.51 -13.14
CA ILE A 117 -14.75 2.65 -14.60
C ILE A 117 -15.97 1.81 -14.95
N THR A 118 -16.96 2.45 -15.58
CA THR A 118 -18.19 1.76 -15.98
C THR A 118 -18.05 1.32 -17.43
N VAL A 119 -18.37 0.06 -17.69
CA VAL A 119 -18.31 -0.52 -19.03
C VAL A 119 -19.53 -1.40 -19.22
N HIS A 120 -20.04 -1.47 -20.45
CA HIS A 120 -21.24 -2.24 -20.72
C HIS A 120 -20.96 -3.74 -20.54
N GLN A 121 -21.97 -4.50 -20.10
CA GLN A 121 -21.84 -5.95 -19.83
C GLN A 121 -21.36 -6.77 -21.04
N ASN A 122 -21.63 -6.29 -22.25
CA ASN A 122 -21.23 -6.95 -23.50
C ASN A 122 -19.81 -6.60 -23.96
N GLU A 123 -19.14 -5.66 -23.29
CA GLU A 123 -17.81 -5.17 -23.67
C GLU A 123 -16.68 -5.95 -22.98
N ASN A 124 -16.75 -7.27 -23.06
CA ASN A 124 -15.80 -8.19 -22.41
C ASN A 124 -14.33 -7.87 -22.73
N ARG A 125 -14.04 -7.43 -23.96
CA ARG A 125 -12.69 -7.04 -24.39
C ARG A 125 -12.23 -5.76 -23.67
N LEU A 126 -13.11 -4.77 -23.54
CA LEU A 126 -12.79 -3.51 -22.87
C LEU A 126 -12.60 -3.73 -21.37
N GLN A 127 -13.46 -4.54 -20.74
CA GLN A 127 -13.31 -4.96 -19.34
C GLN A 127 -11.95 -5.60 -19.08
N LYS A 128 -11.55 -6.56 -19.92
CA LYS A 128 -10.25 -7.24 -19.81
C LYS A 128 -9.08 -6.27 -20.03
N ASN A 129 -9.17 -5.40 -21.02
CA ASN A 129 -8.12 -4.42 -21.34
C ASN A 129 -7.95 -3.40 -20.20
N ALA A 130 -9.05 -2.83 -19.71
CA ALA A 130 -9.03 -1.88 -18.59
C ALA A 130 -8.44 -2.53 -17.33
N LYS A 131 -8.82 -3.78 -17.03
CA LYS A 131 -8.26 -4.55 -15.92
C LYS A 131 -6.75 -4.73 -16.04
N ASN A 132 -6.29 -5.20 -17.20
CA ASN A 132 -4.87 -5.42 -17.45
C ASN A 132 -4.08 -4.11 -17.40
N LEU A 133 -4.65 -3.03 -17.92
CA LEU A 133 -4.03 -1.71 -17.94
C LEU A 133 -3.86 -1.16 -16.52
N LEU A 134 -4.94 -1.17 -15.73
CA LEU A 134 -4.92 -0.79 -14.32
C LEU A 134 -3.88 -1.61 -13.54
N TYR A 135 -3.89 -2.93 -13.68
CA TYR A 135 -2.92 -3.77 -12.99
C TYR A 135 -1.48 -3.42 -13.41
N SER A 136 -1.21 -3.30 -14.73
CA SER A 136 0.14 -3.04 -15.22
C SER A 136 0.72 -1.67 -14.85
N LEU A 137 -0.12 -0.70 -14.51
CA LEU A 137 0.30 0.66 -14.16
C LEU A 137 0.28 0.94 -12.65
N THR A 138 -0.38 0.06 -11.87
CA THR A 138 -0.63 0.32 -10.45
C THR A 138 -0.25 -0.84 -9.54
N ASP A 139 0.03 -2.01 -10.11
CA ASP A 139 0.16 -3.32 -9.43
C ASP A 139 -1.04 -3.69 -8.53
N ARG A 140 -2.19 -3.05 -8.74
CA ARG A 140 -3.43 -3.32 -7.99
C ARG A 140 -4.39 -4.14 -8.82
N GLN A 141 -4.90 -5.23 -8.25
CA GLN A 141 -5.96 -6.02 -8.88
C GLN A 141 -7.31 -5.28 -8.76
N PRO A 142 -7.93 -4.85 -9.87
CA PRO A 142 -9.24 -4.22 -9.82
C PRO A 142 -10.35 -5.27 -9.64
N SER A 143 -11.35 -4.91 -8.86
CA SER A 143 -12.55 -5.71 -8.62
C SER A 143 -13.63 -5.41 -9.66
N ILE A 144 -14.27 -6.44 -10.21
CA ILE A 144 -15.41 -6.31 -11.12
C ILE A 144 -16.70 -6.39 -10.30
N HIS A 145 -17.63 -5.49 -10.55
CA HIS A 145 -18.94 -5.46 -9.91
C HIS A 145 -20.03 -5.27 -10.96
N ASP A 146 -21.05 -6.12 -10.94
CA ASP A 146 -22.24 -5.92 -11.75
C ASP A 146 -23.10 -4.83 -11.10
N LEU A 147 -23.35 -3.75 -11.85
CA LEU A 147 -24.36 -2.77 -11.46
C LEU A 147 -25.73 -3.41 -11.67
N LYS A 148 -26.37 -3.85 -10.59
CA LYS A 148 -27.79 -4.22 -10.66
C LYS A 148 -28.57 -2.95 -10.95
N GLU A 149 -29.27 -2.91 -12.08
CA GLU A 149 -30.25 -1.86 -12.34
C GLU A 149 -31.21 -1.77 -11.15
N SER A 150 -31.17 -0.64 -10.44
CA SER A 150 -32.23 -0.31 -9.50
C SER A 150 -33.49 -0.17 -10.34
N LYS A 151 -34.44 -1.10 -10.21
CA LYS A 151 -35.78 -0.93 -10.75
C LYS A 151 -36.29 0.42 -10.25
N ALA A 152 -36.43 1.39 -11.14
CA ALA A 152 -37.17 2.60 -10.87
C ALA A 152 -38.60 2.18 -10.57
N THR A 153 -38.97 2.23 -9.29
CA THR A 153 -40.37 2.21 -8.82
C THR A 153 -41.04 3.52 -9.17
#